data_AF-A0A8I1AQY1-F1
#
_entry.id   AF-A0A8I1AQY1-F1
#
_cell.length_a   1.000
_cell.length_b   1.000
_cell.length_c   1.000
_cell.angle_alpha   90.00
_cell.angle_beta   90.00
_cell.angle_gamma   90.00
#
_symmetry.space_group_name_H-M   'P 1'
#
loop_
_entity.id
_entity.type
_entity.pdbx_description
1 polymer ?
#
loop_
_entity_poly.entity_id
_entity_poly.type
_entity_poly.pdbx_seq_one_letter_code
_entity_poly.pdbx_strand_id
1 'polypeptide(L)' 'ERILHNLSILFERTFATAQELNRYRKEVTSRLQAESGPSSAAQPA' A
#
# COMPACT_ATOMS: atom_id res chain seq x y z
N GLU A 1 -6.46 -14.81 7.87
CA GLU A 1 -6.68 -15.43 6.55
C GLU A 1 -7.66 -14.64 5.66
N ARG A 2 -8.90 -14.36 6.11
CA ARG A 2 -9.91 -13.61 5.31
C ARG A 2 -9.41 -12.30 4.67
N ILE A 3 -8.62 -11.50 5.39
CA ILE A 3 -8.12 -10.23 4.86
C ILE A 3 -7.13 -10.42 3.70
N LEU A 4 -6.27 -11.44 3.77
CA LEU A 4 -5.32 -11.74 2.70
C LEU A 4 -6.07 -12.21 1.46
N HIS A 5 -7.04 -13.11 1.64
CA HIS A 5 -7.89 -13.59 0.56
C HIS A 5 -8.67 -12.45 -0.14
N ASN A 6 -9.36 -11.61 0.63
CA ASN A 6 -10.12 -10.47 0.08
C ASN A 6 -9.22 -9.51 -0.70
N LEU A 7 -8.04 -9.20 -0.17
CA LEU A 7 -7.10 -8.30 -0.84
C LEU A 7 -6.44 -8.95 -2.04
N SER A 8 -6.27 -10.28 -2.03
CA SER A 8 -5.79 -11.01 -3.19
C SER A 8 -6.78 -10.98 -4.35
N ILE A 9 -8.08 -11.02 -4.06
CA ILE A 9 -9.12 -10.81 -5.07
C ILE A 9 -9.07 -9.37 -5.57
N LEU A 10 -9.05 -8.39 -4.65
CA LEU A 10 -9.09 -6.97 -5.01
C LEU A 10 -7.90 -6.52 -5.87
N PHE A 11 -6.70 -7.01 -5.58
CA PHE A 11 -5.46 -6.64 -6.27
C PHE A 11 -5.04 -7.64 -7.34
N GLU A 12 -5.87 -8.65 -7.62
CA GLU A 12 -5.57 -9.74 -8.56
C GLU A 12 -4.17 -10.37 -8.31
N ARG A 13 -3.76 -10.42 -7.03
CA ARG A 13 -2.41 -10.81 -6.59
C ARG A 13 -2.46 -11.60 -5.29
N THR A 14 -1.90 -12.81 -5.28
CA THR A 14 -1.89 -13.66 -4.07
C THR A 14 -0.98 -13.09 -2.98
N PHE A 15 -1.48 -13.03 -1.74
CA PHE A 15 -0.72 -12.73 -0.53
C PHE A 15 -0.76 -13.96 0.38
N ALA A 16 0.38 -14.63 0.58
CA ALA A 16 0.46 -15.78 1.49
C ALA A 16 0.56 -15.31 2.95
N THR A 17 1.13 -14.13 3.19
CA THR A 17 1.37 -13.60 4.54
C THR A 17 0.97 -12.14 4.68
N ALA A 18 0.69 -11.72 5.92
CA ALA A 18 0.47 -10.32 6.24
C ALA A 18 1.72 -9.44 6.04
N GLN A 19 2.91 -10.04 6.08
CA GLN A 19 4.16 -9.33 5.80
C GLN A 19 4.26 -8.93 4.33
N GLU A 20 3.92 -9.83 3.41
CA GLU A 20 3.86 -9.53 1.97
C GLU A 20 2.83 -8.44 1.66
N LEU A 21 1.65 -8.51 2.28
CA LEU A 21 0.64 -7.47 2.15
C LEU A 21 1.17 -6.11 2.62
N ASN A 22 1.83 -6.06 3.79
CA ASN A 22 2.40 -4.82 4.30
C ASN A 22 3.50 -4.27 3.40
N ARG A 23 4.33 -5.14 2.81
CA ARG A 23 5.35 -4.74 1.84
C ARG A 23 4.72 -4.13 0.59
N TYR A 24 3.69 -4.79 0.03
CA TYR A 24 2.95 -4.27 -1.12
C TYR A 24 2.27 -2.94 -0.82
N ARG A 25 1.63 -2.81 0.36
CA ARG A 25 0.99 -1.57 0.79
C ARG A 25 1.98 -0.40 0.83
N LYS A 26 3.18 -0.61 1.38
CA LYS A 26 4.25 0.40 1.41
C LYS A 26 4.74 0.75 0.00
N GLU A 27 4.92 -0.24 -0.86
CA GLU A 27 5.35 -0.02 -2.24
C GLU A 27 4.34 0.84 -3.01
N VAL A 28 3.05 0.51 -2.93
CA VAL A 28 1.98 1.27 -3.59
C VAL A 28 1.89 2.68 -3.04
N THR A 29 1.90 2.86 -1.71
CA THR A 29 1.88 4.20 -1.10
C THR A 29 3.11 5.02 -1.49
N SER A 30 4.29 4.40 -1.55
CA SER A 30 5.52 5.09 -1.97
C SER A 30 5.46 5.53 -3.43
N ARG A 31 4.91 4.70 -4.32
CA ARG A 31 4.68 5.07 -5.73
C ARG A 31 3.68 6.20 -5.85
N LEU A 32 2.55 6.08 -5.16
CA LEU A 32 1.53 7.12 -5.14
C LEU A 32 2.07 8.45 -4.61
N GLN A 33 2.91 8.44 -3.56
CA GLN A 33 3.57 9.65 -3.07
C GLN A 33 4.58 10.22 -4.07
N ALA A 34 5.33 9.37 -4.78
CA ALA A 34 6.24 9.82 -5.83
C ALA A 34 5.49 10.46 -7.01
N GLU A 35 4.31 9.94 -7.36
CA GLU A 35 3.43 10.45 -8.41
C GLU A 35 2.68 11.72 -7.98
N SER A 36 2.36 11.84 -6.69
CA SER A 36 1.67 13.01 -6.13
C SER A 36 2.57 14.25 -6.00
N GLY A 37 3.87 14.13 -6.30
CA GLY A 37 4.87 15.16 -6.05
C GLY A 37 4.98 15.51 -4.55
N PRO A 38 5.95 16.33 -4.13
CA PRO A 38 5.98 16.85 -2.77
C PRO A 38 4.83 17.84 -2.61
N SER A 39 3.62 17.34 -2.35
CA SER A 39 2.54 18.19 -1.87
C SER A 39 2.93 18.63 -0.46
N SER A 40 3.50 19.83 -0.36
CA SER A 40 3.75 20.58 0.86
C SER A 40 2.52 20.56 1.76
N ALA A 41 2.45 19.60 2.68
CA ALA A 41 1.41 19.53 3.70
C ALA A 41 1.98 19.11 5.06
N ALA A 42 3.24 19.45 5.32
CA ALA A 42 3.83 19.33 6.64
C ALA A 42 4.48 20.67 7.03
N GLN A 43 3.65 21.63 7.44
CA GLN A 43 4.10 22.73 8.28
C GLN A 43 3.14 22.80 9.48
N PRO A 44 3.50 22.18 10.62
CA PRO A 44 2.92 22.56 11.90
C PRO A 44 3.56 23.89 12.33
N ALA A 45 2.70 24.86 12.65
CA ALA A 45 3.05 26.18 13.19
C ALA A 45 3.46 26.12 14.67
#